data_AF-A0A847VCG2-F1
#
_entry.id   AF-A0A847VCG2-F1
#
_cell.length_a   1.000
_cell.length_b   1.000
_cell.length_c   1.000
_cell.angle_alpha   90.00
_cell.angle_beta   90.00
_cell.angle_gamma   90.00
#
_symmetry.space_group_name_H-M   'P 1'
#
loop_
_entity.id
_entity.type
_entity.pdbx_description
1 polymer ?
#
loop_
_entity_poly.entity_id
_entity_poly.type
_entity_poly.pdbx_seq_one_letter_code
_entity_poly.pdbx_strand_id
1 'polypeptide(L)'
;MDLLDNQSIDNTQETINQKEQQGGSQREISRRDFLKLGVKTTLPLALYLAGCRPKDNIIEEEDSLLRKNVSDLNNQFVFKKDIFLNSDLSFNYAQFTEEQPNFEEYIQHVDSFSIEIEKQYAINRGIMKALSSSIICANINNWESIDNSKNLNQQRAGVMQFYPSNVLPVVNRLLKSIYSTEEANIPENNIYFGLLYLAESLKQIKNNGKNTDLMNLMLAYYYGGEPLLSIVKSNQDIDDNHYLKPNYNLYNRTVGIMYGKDTAETEIKGEFPEQTWTRILDLFPSSNFKDNKQNFKKQINKYSGTFQLNSAELLTMFASVAMVESSGGVNKYNTGSQATGWYQLLPSAKHVEDYNSIHGTNYTYEQVHHNDEVSIEVGVWALMRYRDRMNLHESLKFFKAGGLFGTGAHQSEDYTWWRNVSSYSQSILGYDGLRMG
;
A
#
# COMPACT_ATOMS: atom_id res chain seq x y z
N MET A 1 -48.92 -45.20 47.91
CA MET A 1 -48.32 -44.07 47.17
C MET A 1 -46.82 -44.23 47.27
N ASP A 2 -46.33 -45.41 46.92
CA ASP A 2 -46.15 -45.91 45.54
C ASP A 2 -44.82 -45.38 45.04
N LEU A 3 -43.74 -46.12 45.33
CA LEU A 3 -43.21 -47.25 44.53
C LEU A 3 -42.10 -46.64 43.66
N LEU A 4 -40.82 -47.03 43.66
CA LEU A 4 -40.08 -48.25 44.02
C LEU A 4 -38.59 -47.82 44.13
N ASP A 5 -37.85 -48.26 45.15
CA ASP A 5 -36.94 -49.43 45.14
C ASP A 5 -35.84 -49.36 44.06
N ASN A 6 -34.61 -49.84 44.25
CA ASN A 6 -33.76 -50.21 45.37
C ASN A 6 -32.51 -50.81 44.66
N GLN A 7 -31.36 -50.72 45.32
CA GLN A 7 -30.23 -51.66 45.17
C GLN A 7 -29.47 -51.71 43.82
N SER A 8 -28.20 -52.10 43.73
CA SER A 8 -26.99 -52.12 44.57
C SER A 8 -26.02 -53.06 43.83
N ILE A 9 -24.72 -52.94 44.06
CA ILE A 9 -23.66 -53.95 43.82
C ILE A 9 -23.24 -54.04 42.34
N ASP A 10 -22.05 -53.57 41.92
CA ASP A 10 -20.67 -53.92 42.32
C ASP A 10 -20.14 -55.20 41.63
N ASN A 11 -18.87 -55.08 41.20
CA ASN A 11 -17.95 -56.11 40.75
C ASN A 11 -18.03 -56.69 39.31
N THR A 12 -16.90 -56.52 38.62
CA THR A 12 -15.92 -57.56 38.20
C THR A 12 -15.49 -57.25 36.77
N GLN A 13 -14.28 -56.67 36.55
CA GLN A 13 -13.06 -57.42 36.19
C GLN A 13 -13.32 -58.35 34.97
N GLU A 14 -12.62 -58.26 33.84
CA GLU A 14 -11.17 -58.40 33.75
C GLU A 14 -10.72 -58.37 32.26
N THR A 15 -9.51 -57.83 32.03
CA THR A 15 -8.49 -58.29 31.05
C THR A 15 -8.80 -58.09 29.54
N ILE A 16 -7.97 -57.43 28.72
CA ILE A 16 -6.64 -57.87 28.26
C ILE A 16 -5.85 -56.71 27.58
N ASN A 17 -4.57 -56.58 27.99
CA ASN A 17 -3.36 -55.99 27.35
C ASN A 17 -3.27 -54.47 27.06
N GLN A 18 -2.42 -53.65 27.69
CA GLN A 18 -0.95 -53.61 27.87
C GLN A 18 -0.09 -53.34 26.61
N LYS A 19 0.70 -52.24 26.71
CA LYS A 19 1.90 -51.79 25.93
C LYS A 19 1.58 -51.27 24.52
N GLU A 20 1.94 -50.04 24.13
CA GLU A 20 3.28 -49.42 24.22
C GLU A 20 3.26 -47.92 24.59
N GLN A 21 4.31 -47.53 25.31
CA GLN A 21 4.76 -46.16 25.54
C GLN A 21 5.41 -45.56 24.27
N GLN A 22 5.49 -44.21 24.27
CA GLN A 22 6.38 -43.35 23.47
C GLN A 22 6.02 -43.05 22.01
N GLY A 23 5.92 -41.74 21.71
CA GLY A 23 6.35 -41.19 20.41
C GLY A 23 5.32 -40.32 19.70
N GLY A 24 5.42 -39.00 19.86
CA GLY A 24 4.62 -38.05 19.08
C GLY A 24 5.03 -36.60 19.30
N SER A 25 6.33 -36.34 19.23
CA SER A 25 6.99 -35.02 19.32
C SER A 25 6.13 -33.89 18.71
N GLN A 26 5.80 -32.88 19.53
CA GLN A 26 5.73 -31.51 19.03
C GLN A 26 7.03 -31.29 18.26
N ARG A 27 6.96 -31.12 16.94
CA ARG A 27 8.14 -30.78 16.14
C ARG A 27 8.39 -29.30 16.33
N GLU A 28 9.08 -28.95 17.41
CA GLU A 28 9.94 -27.76 17.38
C GLU A 28 10.98 -28.00 16.30
N ILE A 29 10.85 -27.30 15.18
CA ILE A 29 11.84 -27.33 14.12
C ILE A 29 13.07 -26.60 14.66
N SER A 30 14.09 -27.35 15.07
CA SER A 30 15.37 -26.76 15.45
C SER A 30 16.05 -26.15 14.22
N ARG A 31 16.89 -25.12 14.42
CA ARG A 31 17.71 -24.45 13.39
C ARG A 31 18.47 -25.42 12.45
N ARG A 32 18.68 -26.68 12.85
CA ARG A 32 19.32 -27.73 12.04
C ARG A 32 18.43 -28.38 10.97
N ASP A 33 17.11 -28.37 11.12
CA ASP A 33 16.20 -28.87 10.08
C ASP A 33 15.88 -27.77 9.04
N PHE A 34 16.02 -26.50 9.39
CA PHE A 34 15.97 -25.36 8.46
C PHE A 34 17.11 -25.38 7.44
N LEU A 35 18.32 -25.76 7.86
CA LEU A 35 19.45 -25.97 6.95
C LEU A 35 19.22 -27.12 5.94
N LYS A 36 18.31 -28.06 6.20
CA LYS A 36 18.00 -29.13 5.24
C LYS A 36 17.05 -28.68 4.13
N LEU A 37 16.27 -27.60 4.32
CA LEU A 37 15.51 -26.98 3.25
C LEU A 37 16.45 -26.20 2.30
N GLY A 38 17.44 -25.48 2.85
CA GLY A 38 18.42 -24.71 2.07
C GLY A 38 19.61 -25.50 1.49
N VAL A 39 19.85 -26.75 1.91
CA VAL A 39 21.01 -27.56 1.47
C VAL A 39 20.64 -28.79 0.62
N LYS A 40 19.35 -29.04 0.34
CA LYS A 40 18.89 -30.17 -0.50
C LYS A 40 18.59 -29.83 -1.97
N THR A 41 19.18 -28.76 -2.51
CA THR A 41 19.15 -28.46 -3.95
C THR A 41 20.56 -28.38 -4.54
N THR A 42 21.42 -29.35 -4.27
CA THR A 42 22.50 -29.70 -5.21
C THR A 42 21.90 -30.55 -6.34
N LEU A 43 21.16 -29.89 -7.23
CA LEU A 43 20.89 -30.43 -8.57
C LEU A 43 21.85 -29.70 -9.52
N PRO A 44 22.88 -30.38 -10.04
CA PRO A 44 23.77 -29.79 -11.03
C PRO A 44 22.98 -29.74 -12.34
N LEU A 45 22.48 -28.56 -12.73
CA LEU A 45 21.98 -28.38 -14.09
C LEU A 45 23.16 -28.10 -15.02
N ALA A 46 23.96 -29.14 -15.24
CA ALA A 46 24.88 -29.24 -16.36
C ALA A 46 24.34 -30.32 -17.32
N LEU A 47 24.24 -29.94 -18.61
CA LEU A 47 24.06 -30.78 -19.79
C LEU A 47 22.64 -31.33 -20.06
N TYR A 48 21.89 -30.60 -20.89
CA TYR A 48 21.13 -31.21 -21.98
C TYR A 48 21.43 -30.46 -23.28
N LEU A 49 22.53 -30.86 -23.92
CA LEU A 49 22.64 -30.81 -25.38
C LEU A 49 22.61 -32.25 -25.89
N ALA A 50 21.88 -32.44 -26.98
CA ALA A 50 21.73 -33.65 -27.81
C ALA A 50 20.83 -34.78 -27.26
N GLY A 51 19.63 -34.85 -27.83
CA GLY A 51 18.77 -36.03 -27.74
C GLY A 51 17.37 -35.73 -28.29
N CYS A 52 17.12 -36.07 -29.55
CA CYS A 52 15.85 -35.87 -30.25
C CYS A 52 14.63 -36.28 -29.42
N ARG A 53 13.65 -35.37 -29.29
CA ARG A 53 12.27 -35.67 -28.85
C ARG A 53 11.27 -34.83 -29.67
N PRO A 54 10.04 -35.36 -29.84
CA PRO A 54 9.13 -34.95 -30.90
C PRO A 54 8.57 -33.54 -30.67
N LYS A 55 8.17 -32.89 -31.77
CA LYS A 55 7.63 -31.52 -31.79
C LYS A 55 6.32 -31.42 -31.00
N ASP A 56 6.43 -31.03 -29.74
CA ASP A 56 5.36 -30.38 -28.99
C ASP A 56 5.62 -28.87 -29.01
N ASN A 57 5.06 -28.17 -30.00
CA ASN A 57 5.28 -26.75 -30.24
C ASN A 57 4.80 -25.83 -29.09
N ILE A 58 4.17 -26.35 -28.03
CA ILE A 58 3.60 -25.56 -26.92
C ILE A 58 4.63 -25.34 -25.79
N ILE A 59 5.54 -26.29 -25.56
CA ILE A 59 6.54 -26.19 -24.46
C ILE A 59 7.68 -25.25 -24.83
N GLU A 60 8.06 -25.17 -26.12
CA GLU A 60 9.10 -24.25 -26.58
C GLU A 60 8.67 -22.77 -26.51
N GLU A 61 7.39 -22.47 -26.70
CA GLU A 61 6.88 -21.09 -26.67
C GLU A 61 6.89 -20.48 -25.26
N GLU A 62 6.41 -21.20 -24.24
CA GLU A 62 6.42 -20.71 -22.84
C GLU A 62 7.84 -20.47 -22.33
N ASP A 63 8.77 -21.37 -22.63
CA ASP A 63 10.18 -21.24 -22.25
C ASP A 63 10.90 -20.11 -23.02
N SER A 64 10.47 -19.82 -24.25
CA SER A 64 10.99 -18.68 -25.02
C SER A 64 10.47 -17.34 -24.50
N LEU A 65 9.19 -17.28 -24.11
CA LEU A 65 8.56 -16.09 -23.54
C LEU A 65 9.17 -15.75 -22.18
N LEU A 66 9.33 -16.75 -21.31
CA LEU A 66 9.94 -16.56 -19.99
C LEU A 66 11.37 -16.00 -20.14
N ARG A 67 12.19 -16.60 -20.99
CA ARG A 67 13.57 -16.14 -21.23
C ARG A 67 13.62 -14.70 -21.72
N LYS A 68 12.74 -14.33 -22.66
CA LYS A 68 12.62 -12.95 -23.13
C LYS A 68 12.21 -12.01 -22.01
N ASN A 69 11.18 -12.34 -21.24
CA ASN A 69 10.69 -11.52 -20.15
C ASN A 69 11.74 -11.34 -19.04
N VAL A 70 12.47 -12.39 -18.68
CA VAL A 70 13.59 -12.31 -17.71
C VAL A 70 14.70 -11.39 -18.24
N SER A 71 15.08 -11.55 -19.51
CA SER A 71 16.08 -10.68 -20.15
C SER A 71 15.64 -9.21 -20.13
N ASP A 72 14.40 -8.92 -20.56
CA ASP A 72 13.85 -7.56 -20.60
C ASP A 72 13.75 -6.96 -19.19
N LEU A 73 13.28 -7.74 -18.21
CA LEU A 73 13.17 -7.33 -16.82
C LEU A 73 14.54 -6.98 -16.21
N ASN A 74 15.54 -7.84 -16.41
CA ASN A 74 16.91 -7.60 -15.95
C ASN A 74 17.50 -6.34 -16.60
N ASN A 75 17.28 -6.15 -17.91
CA ASN A 75 17.73 -4.95 -18.62
C ASN A 75 17.05 -3.68 -18.09
N GLN A 76 15.74 -3.72 -17.83
CA GLN A 76 15.00 -2.60 -17.22
C GLN A 76 15.55 -2.25 -15.83
N PHE A 77 15.91 -3.25 -15.03
CA PHE A 77 16.49 -3.03 -13.71
C PHE A 77 17.84 -2.32 -13.76
N VAL A 78 18.68 -2.61 -14.76
CA VAL A 78 19.97 -1.91 -14.96
C VAL A 78 19.77 -0.40 -15.13
N PHE A 79 18.73 0.02 -15.84
CA PHE A 79 18.39 1.45 -16.01
C PHE A 79 17.80 2.10 -14.76
N LYS A 80 17.38 1.31 -13.77
CA LYS A 80 16.79 1.76 -12.49
C LYS A 80 17.72 1.54 -11.29
N LYS A 81 18.97 1.15 -11.53
CA LYS A 81 19.91 0.73 -10.47
C LYS A 81 20.09 1.78 -9.37
N ASP A 82 20.09 3.07 -9.71
CA ASP A 82 20.34 4.16 -8.77
C ASP A 82 19.16 4.40 -7.80
N ILE A 83 18.00 3.81 -8.09
CA ILE A 83 16.82 3.80 -7.19
C ILE A 83 17.01 2.74 -6.10
N PHE A 84 17.56 1.57 -6.48
CA PHE A 84 17.52 0.37 -5.64
C PHE A 84 18.85 -0.02 -5.02
N LEU A 85 19.96 0.50 -5.54
CA LEU A 85 21.31 0.11 -5.14
C LEU A 85 22.08 1.30 -4.54
N ASN A 86 22.90 1.00 -3.55
CA ASN A 86 23.91 1.90 -3.03
C ASN A 86 25.06 2.10 -4.03
N SER A 87 25.94 3.05 -3.75
CA SER A 87 27.13 3.33 -4.58
C SER A 87 28.10 2.14 -4.71
N ASP A 88 28.08 1.21 -3.75
CA ASP A 88 28.86 -0.06 -3.77
C ASP A 88 28.13 -1.22 -4.47
N LEU A 89 26.98 -0.93 -5.10
CA LEU A 89 26.08 -1.90 -5.76
C LEU A 89 25.40 -2.89 -4.80
N SER A 90 25.50 -2.68 -3.48
CA SER A 90 24.66 -3.39 -2.52
C SER A 90 23.21 -2.89 -2.62
N PHE A 91 22.24 -3.75 -2.26
CA PHE A 91 20.83 -3.34 -2.27
C PHE A 91 20.57 -2.33 -1.16
N ASN A 92 19.91 -1.23 -1.48
CA ASN A 92 19.60 -0.17 -0.54
C ASN A 92 18.28 -0.48 0.20
N TYR A 93 18.40 -0.95 1.44
CA TYR A 93 17.23 -1.17 2.30
C TYR A 93 16.72 0.08 3.03
N ALA A 94 17.48 1.19 3.02
CA ALA A 94 17.15 2.38 3.81
C ALA A 94 15.75 2.91 3.51
N GLN A 95 15.37 2.95 2.22
CA GLN A 95 14.03 3.40 1.80
C GLN A 95 12.88 2.58 2.41
N PHE A 96 13.11 1.32 2.76
CA PHE A 96 12.09 0.45 3.34
C PHE A 96 12.12 0.48 4.87
N THR A 97 13.30 0.56 5.47
CA THR A 97 13.50 0.54 6.93
C THR A 97 13.25 1.88 7.59
N GLU A 98 13.49 3.00 6.90
CA GLU A 98 13.23 4.34 7.44
C GLU A 98 11.73 4.61 7.61
N GLU A 99 10.90 4.18 6.65
CA GLU A 99 9.44 4.32 6.72
C GLU A 99 8.76 3.23 7.55
N GLN A 100 9.31 2.01 7.56
CA GLN A 100 8.75 0.86 8.26
C GLN A 100 9.84 0.11 9.05
N PRO A 101 10.20 0.54 10.27
CA PRO A 101 11.27 -0.10 11.06
C PRO A 101 11.04 -1.59 11.31
N ASN A 102 9.78 -2.02 11.43
CA ASN A 102 9.42 -3.43 11.61
C ASN A 102 9.79 -4.30 10.39
N PHE A 103 10.09 -3.71 9.24
CA PHE A 103 10.53 -4.46 8.06
C PHE A 103 11.90 -5.14 8.26
N GLU A 104 12.75 -4.61 9.15
CA GLU A 104 14.11 -5.10 9.36
C GLU A 104 14.16 -6.60 9.70
N GLU A 105 13.14 -7.13 10.39
CA GLU A 105 13.06 -8.55 10.76
C GLU A 105 12.97 -9.51 9.56
N TYR A 106 12.53 -9.01 8.39
CA TYR A 106 12.34 -9.83 7.19
C TYR A 106 13.52 -9.80 6.23
N ILE A 107 14.49 -8.89 6.42
CA ILE A 107 15.61 -8.67 5.47
C ILE A 107 16.39 -9.95 5.22
N GLN A 108 16.70 -10.72 6.26
CA GLN A 108 17.47 -11.97 6.12
C GLN A 108 16.77 -12.97 5.20
N HIS A 109 15.44 -13.09 5.31
CA HIS A 109 14.64 -13.99 4.49
C HIS A 109 14.55 -13.48 3.05
N VAL A 110 14.30 -12.18 2.87
CA VAL A 110 14.28 -11.53 1.55
C VAL A 110 15.60 -11.74 0.82
N ASP A 111 16.74 -11.54 1.50
CA ASP A 111 18.07 -11.73 0.93
C ASP A 111 18.31 -13.18 0.51
N SER A 112 18.01 -14.13 1.40
CA SER A 112 18.26 -15.55 1.18
C SER A 112 17.44 -16.08 0.01
N PHE A 113 16.14 -15.80 0.00
CA PHE A 113 15.22 -16.32 -1.01
C PHE A 113 15.39 -15.61 -2.37
N SER A 114 15.77 -14.33 -2.40
CA SER A 114 16.09 -13.65 -3.66
C SER A 114 17.28 -14.30 -4.40
N ILE A 115 18.28 -14.81 -3.67
CA ILE A 115 19.40 -15.56 -4.25
C ILE A 115 18.93 -16.91 -4.81
N GLU A 116 17.99 -17.58 -4.15
CA GLU A 116 17.42 -18.84 -4.65
C GLU A 116 16.63 -18.63 -5.93
N ILE A 117 15.82 -17.58 -6.01
CA ILE A 117 15.07 -17.22 -7.22
C ILE A 117 16.00 -16.84 -8.37
N GLU A 118 17.08 -16.10 -8.09
CA GLU A 118 18.09 -15.77 -9.10
C GLU A 118 18.70 -17.04 -9.71
N LYS A 119 19.03 -18.04 -8.89
CA LYS A 119 19.55 -19.33 -9.38
C LYS A 119 18.54 -20.11 -10.22
N GLN A 120 17.26 -20.06 -9.86
CA GLN A 120 16.21 -20.84 -10.52
C GLN A 120 15.71 -20.19 -11.82
N TYR A 121 15.58 -18.86 -11.84
CA TYR A 121 14.93 -18.10 -12.91
C TYR A 121 15.86 -17.15 -13.66
N ALA A 122 17.11 -17.00 -13.23
CA ALA A 122 18.05 -15.99 -13.74
C ALA A 122 17.55 -14.54 -13.63
N ILE A 123 16.64 -14.26 -12.70
CA ILE A 123 16.15 -12.91 -12.40
C ILE A 123 17.14 -12.25 -11.44
N ASN A 124 17.59 -11.02 -11.75
CA ASN A 124 18.50 -10.29 -10.86
C ASN A 124 17.90 -10.18 -9.46
N ARG A 125 18.63 -10.64 -8.45
CA ARG A 125 18.17 -10.67 -7.05
C ARG A 125 17.70 -9.30 -6.53
N GLY A 126 18.26 -8.20 -7.02
CA GLY A 126 17.84 -6.84 -6.65
C GLY A 126 16.38 -6.54 -7.02
N ILE A 127 15.88 -7.13 -8.11
CA ILE A 127 14.47 -7.02 -8.50
C ILE A 127 13.58 -7.70 -7.45
N MET A 128 13.94 -8.92 -7.06
CA MET A 128 13.16 -9.70 -6.09
C MET A 128 13.22 -9.07 -4.70
N LYS A 129 14.36 -8.51 -4.30
CA LYS A 129 14.48 -7.69 -3.09
C LYS A 129 13.55 -6.47 -3.16
N ALA A 130 13.54 -5.71 -4.25
CA ALA A 130 12.66 -4.55 -4.41
C ALA A 130 11.17 -4.92 -4.37
N LEU A 131 10.76 -5.96 -5.10
CA LEU A 131 9.38 -6.43 -5.13
C LEU A 131 8.92 -6.94 -3.77
N SER A 132 9.69 -7.82 -3.12
CA SER A 132 9.28 -8.38 -1.82
C SER A 132 9.32 -7.33 -0.71
N SER A 133 10.35 -6.48 -0.66
CA SER A 133 10.44 -5.42 0.35
C SER A 133 9.27 -4.44 0.24
N SER A 134 8.95 -4.00 -0.99
CA SER A 134 7.81 -3.10 -1.22
C SER A 134 6.47 -3.73 -0.86
N ILE A 135 6.25 -5.02 -1.20
CA ILE A 135 5.02 -5.74 -0.82
C ILE A 135 4.92 -5.83 0.71
N ILE A 136 5.99 -6.25 1.39
CA ILE A 136 5.98 -6.41 2.85
C ILE A 136 5.72 -5.04 3.52
N CYS A 137 6.44 -3.99 3.13
CA CYS A 137 6.22 -2.63 3.64
C CYS A 137 4.81 -2.08 3.35
N ALA A 138 4.23 -2.41 2.20
CA ALA A 138 2.84 -2.04 1.89
C ALA A 138 1.83 -2.69 2.85
N ASN A 139 2.17 -3.88 3.34
CA ASN A 139 1.31 -4.65 4.21
C ASN A 139 1.57 -4.38 5.69
N ILE A 140 2.79 -4.04 6.10
CA ILE A 140 3.09 -3.73 7.51
C ILE A 140 2.10 -2.66 8.00
N ASN A 141 1.43 -2.95 9.14
CA ASN A 141 0.36 -2.14 9.74
C ASN A 141 -0.96 -2.04 8.93
N ASN A 142 -1.13 -2.83 7.87
CA ASN A 142 -2.27 -2.77 6.94
C ASN A 142 -2.77 -4.17 6.53
N TRP A 143 -2.66 -5.14 7.44
CA TRP A 143 -3.13 -6.50 7.17
C TRP A 143 -4.64 -6.53 7.03
N GLU A 144 -5.12 -7.32 6.08
CA GLU A 144 -6.54 -7.59 5.97
C GLU A 144 -7.00 -8.34 7.23
N SER A 145 -8.03 -7.81 7.90
CA SER A 145 -8.60 -8.47 9.08
C SER A 145 -9.13 -9.85 8.70
N ILE A 146 -8.71 -10.87 9.46
CA ILE A 146 -9.20 -12.24 9.26
C ILE A 146 -10.67 -12.30 9.66
N ASP A 147 -11.50 -12.67 8.68
CA ASP A 147 -12.90 -12.99 8.85
C ASP A 147 -13.06 -14.48 9.11
N ASN A 148 -13.36 -14.83 10.36
CA ASN A 148 -13.55 -16.21 10.80
C ASN A 148 -14.73 -16.93 10.10
N SER A 149 -15.61 -16.18 9.42
CA SER A 149 -16.72 -16.76 8.65
C SER A 149 -16.34 -17.15 7.22
N LYS A 150 -15.16 -16.72 6.73
CA LYS A 150 -14.67 -16.98 5.38
C LYS A 150 -13.63 -18.10 5.34
N ASN A 151 -13.52 -18.75 4.19
CA ASN A 151 -12.49 -19.75 3.95
C ASN A 151 -11.09 -19.10 4.00
N LEU A 152 -10.18 -19.64 4.80
CA LEU A 152 -8.80 -19.12 4.92
C LEU A 152 -8.06 -19.07 3.58
N ASN A 153 -8.38 -19.95 2.62
CA ASN A 153 -7.77 -19.93 1.29
C ASN A 153 -8.17 -18.71 0.46
N GLN A 154 -9.27 -18.02 0.83
CA GLN A 154 -9.80 -16.84 0.15
C GLN A 154 -9.45 -15.54 0.90
N GLN A 155 -8.60 -15.62 1.92
CA GLN A 155 -8.13 -14.49 2.70
C GLN A 155 -6.62 -14.33 2.51
N ARG A 156 -6.11 -13.11 2.65
CA ARG A 156 -4.67 -12.86 2.49
C ARG A 156 -3.88 -13.46 3.66
N ALA A 157 -2.79 -14.14 3.33
CA ALA A 157 -1.96 -14.87 4.28
C ALA A 157 -0.56 -14.25 4.43
N GLY A 158 -0.07 -14.22 5.67
CA GLY A 158 1.28 -13.83 6.07
C GLY A 158 1.71 -12.42 5.67
N VAL A 159 3.01 -12.16 5.77
CA VAL A 159 3.62 -10.82 5.64
C VAL A 159 3.55 -10.22 4.23
N MET A 160 3.56 -11.08 3.21
CA MET A 160 3.37 -10.69 1.81
C MET A 160 1.88 -10.62 1.41
N GLN A 161 0.95 -11.04 2.28
CA GLN A 161 -0.50 -10.92 2.12
C GLN A 161 -1.02 -11.42 0.75
N PHE A 162 -0.55 -12.56 0.25
CA PHE A 162 -1.13 -13.19 -0.95
C PHE A 162 -2.37 -14.04 -0.61
N TYR A 163 -3.21 -14.31 -1.60
CA TYR A 163 -4.29 -15.29 -1.47
C TYR A 163 -3.76 -16.73 -1.65
N PRO A 164 -3.87 -17.62 -0.64
CA PRO A 164 -3.41 -19.01 -0.76
C PRO A 164 -4.06 -19.76 -1.91
N SER A 165 -5.32 -19.46 -2.23
CA SER A 165 -6.03 -20.00 -3.40
C SER A 165 -5.32 -19.77 -4.74
N ASN A 166 -4.53 -18.70 -4.84
CA ASN A 166 -3.78 -18.36 -6.05
C ASN A 166 -2.35 -18.90 -6.00
N VAL A 167 -1.70 -18.78 -4.85
CA VAL A 167 -0.26 -19.06 -4.70
C VAL A 167 0.03 -20.53 -4.46
N LEU A 168 -0.71 -21.19 -3.56
CA LEU A 168 -0.43 -22.58 -3.18
C LEU A 168 -0.52 -23.56 -4.37
N PRO A 169 -1.48 -23.45 -5.32
CA PRO A 169 -1.48 -24.33 -6.49
C PRO A 169 -0.19 -24.24 -7.32
N VAL A 170 0.38 -23.04 -7.46
CA VAL A 170 1.62 -22.81 -8.20
C VAL A 170 2.82 -23.37 -7.42
N VAL A 171 2.91 -23.05 -6.13
CA VAL A 171 4.00 -23.51 -5.25
C VAL A 171 3.99 -25.03 -5.10
N ASN A 172 2.83 -25.63 -4.84
CA ASN A 172 2.70 -27.08 -4.67
C ASN A 172 3.14 -27.84 -5.93
N ARG A 173 2.81 -27.28 -7.11
CA ARG A 173 3.25 -27.83 -8.39
C ARG A 173 4.76 -27.75 -8.56
N LEU A 174 5.37 -26.59 -8.26
CA LEU A 174 6.82 -26.38 -8.41
C LEU A 174 7.64 -27.23 -7.44
N LEU A 175 7.23 -27.26 -6.17
CA LEU A 175 7.95 -27.93 -5.08
C LEU A 175 7.53 -29.40 -4.93
N LYS A 176 6.56 -29.88 -5.72
CA LYS A 176 6.03 -31.25 -5.69
C LYS A 176 5.64 -31.71 -4.28
N SER A 177 5.09 -30.78 -3.50
CA SER A 177 4.73 -30.96 -2.09
C SER A 177 3.38 -30.28 -1.86
N ILE A 178 2.62 -30.72 -0.85
CA ILE A 178 1.34 -30.11 -0.50
C ILE A 178 1.56 -29.24 0.73
N TYR A 179 1.50 -27.93 0.56
CA TYR A 179 1.55 -26.97 1.66
C TYR A 179 0.13 -26.50 2.03
N SER A 180 -0.11 -26.32 3.33
CA SER A 180 -1.35 -25.77 3.87
C SER A 180 -1.33 -24.24 3.97
N THR A 181 -2.48 -23.64 4.26
CA THR A 181 -2.58 -22.19 4.48
C THR A 181 -1.94 -21.76 5.80
N GLU A 182 -1.93 -22.63 6.81
CA GLU A 182 -1.19 -22.40 8.04
C GLU A 182 0.33 -22.37 7.77
N GLU A 183 0.83 -23.30 6.96
CA GLU A 183 2.24 -23.29 6.54
C GLU A 183 2.58 -22.07 5.69
N ALA A 184 1.63 -21.60 4.85
CA ALA A 184 1.79 -20.39 4.06
C ALA A 184 1.80 -19.09 4.89
N ASN A 185 1.28 -19.11 6.13
CA ASN A 185 1.28 -17.96 7.03
C ASN A 185 2.60 -17.79 7.80
N ILE A 186 3.42 -18.84 7.88
CA ILE A 186 4.75 -18.77 8.49
C ILE A 186 5.60 -17.76 7.69
N PRO A 187 6.20 -16.73 8.32
CA PRO A 187 6.86 -15.63 7.60
C PRO A 187 7.88 -16.10 6.56
N GLU A 188 8.73 -17.07 6.86
CA GLU A 188 9.74 -17.55 5.92
C GLU A 188 9.11 -18.21 4.69
N ASN A 189 8.13 -19.08 4.91
CA ASN A 189 7.39 -19.74 3.84
C ASN A 189 6.62 -18.71 3.02
N ASN A 190 5.98 -17.75 3.69
CA ASN A 190 5.20 -16.71 3.03
C ASN A 190 6.07 -15.88 2.09
N ILE A 191 7.27 -15.47 2.53
CA ILE A 191 8.19 -14.72 1.68
C ILE A 191 8.65 -15.57 0.50
N TYR A 192 9.07 -16.82 0.75
CA TYR A 192 9.55 -17.69 -0.33
C TYR A 192 8.45 -18.01 -1.35
N PHE A 193 7.25 -18.33 -0.90
CA PHE A 193 6.10 -18.67 -1.75
C PHE A 193 5.64 -17.46 -2.58
N GLY A 194 5.63 -16.26 -1.98
CA GLY A 194 5.32 -15.02 -2.68
C GLY A 194 6.35 -14.72 -3.78
N LEU A 195 7.64 -14.89 -3.48
CA LEU A 195 8.72 -14.73 -4.46
C LEU A 195 8.66 -15.75 -5.61
N LEU A 196 8.38 -17.03 -5.33
CA LEU A 196 8.14 -18.04 -6.36
C LEU A 196 6.96 -17.65 -7.26
N TYR A 197 5.87 -17.19 -6.67
CA TYR A 197 4.68 -16.77 -7.42
C TYR A 197 4.95 -15.54 -8.30
N LEU A 198 5.70 -14.56 -7.80
CA LEU A 198 6.17 -13.42 -8.59
C LEU A 198 7.01 -13.88 -9.78
N ALA A 199 7.97 -14.78 -9.58
CA ALA A 199 8.79 -15.31 -10.66
C ALA A 199 7.95 -16.04 -11.73
N GLU A 200 7.00 -16.88 -11.29
CA GLU A 200 6.08 -17.59 -12.20
C GLU A 200 5.13 -16.67 -12.97
N SER A 201 4.77 -15.51 -12.41
CA SER A 201 3.91 -14.53 -13.10
C SER A 201 4.49 -14.09 -14.46
N LEU A 202 5.82 -14.09 -14.61
CA LEU A 202 6.48 -13.73 -15.87
C LEU A 202 6.14 -14.66 -17.04
N LYS A 203 5.73 -15.91 -16.76
CA LYS A 203 5.26 -16.84 -17.80
C LYS A 203 3.92 -16.39 -18.39
N GLN A 204 3.13 -15.65 -17.63
CA GLN A 204 1.77 -15.24 -17.99
C GLN A 204 1.75 -13.86 -18.66
N ILE A 205 2.74 -13.00 -18.35
CA ILE A 205 2.83 -11.65 -18.90
C ILE A 205 3.23 -11.71 -20.38
N LYS A 206 2.24 -11.72 -21.28
CA LYS A 206 2.48 -11.59 -22.73
C LYS A 206 3.13 -10.24 -23.04
N ASN A 207 4.32 -10.28 -23.65
CA ASN A 207 5.11 -9.10 -24.02
C ASN A 207 4.91 -8.74 -25.49
N ASN A 208 4.01 -7.79 -25.73
CA ASN A 208 3.68 -7.27 -27.07
C ASN A 208 4.58 -6.09 -27.50
N GLY A 209 5.71 -5.86 -26.82
CA GLY A 209 6.63 -4.75 -27.11
C GLY A 209 6.19 -3.39 -26.56
N LYS A 210 5.05 -3.31 -25.86
CA LYS A 210 4.56 -2.09 -25.19
C LYS A 210 4.67 -2.13 -23.66
N ASN A 211 5.20 -3.22 -23.09
CA ASN A 211 5.36 -3.38 -21.64
C ASN A 211 6.58 -2.57 -21.17
N THR A 212 6.37 -1.35 -20.71
CA THR A 212 7.45 -0.43 -20.33
C THR A 212 8.02 -0.71 -18.93
N ASP A 213 7.30 -1.44 -18.07
CA ASP A 213 7.73 -1.73 -16.69
C ASP A 213 7.28 -3.12 -16.22
N LEU A 214 8.14 -4.13 -16.37
CA LEU A 214 7.81 -5.51 -16.02
C LEU A 214 7.67 -5.73 -14.51
N MET A 215 8.36 -4.95 -13.66
CA MET A 215 8.18 -5.03 -12.20
C MET A 215 6.75 -4.62 -11.81
N ASN A 216 6.22 -3.56 -12.42
CA ASN A 216 4.82 -3.15 -12.20
C ASN A 216 3.84 -4.21 -12.69
N LEU A 217 4.08 -4.82 -13.85
CA LEU A 217 3.21 -5.86 -14.38
C LEU A 217 3.22 -7.13 -13.51
N MET A 218 4.38 -7.49 -12.93
CA MET A 218 4.48 -8.58 -11.96
C MET A 218 3.65 -8.27 -10.70
N LEU A 219 3.72 -7.04 -10.19
CA LEU A 219 2.89 -6.62 -9.05
C LEU A 219 1.39 -6.63 -9.38
N ALA A 220 1.00 -6.15 -10.56
CA ALA A 220 -0.41 -6.18 -10.99
C ALA A 220 -0.94 -7.62 -11.05
N TYR A 221 -0.15 -8.54 -11.62
CA TYR A 221 -0.51 -9.95 -11.63
C TYR A 221 -0.53 -10.55 -10.22
N TYR A 222 0.42 -10.19 -9.36
CA TYR A 222 0.48 -10.65 -7.97
C TYR A 222 -0.78 -10.30 -7.18
N TYR A 223 -1.27 -9.06 -7.30
CA TYR A 223 -2.43 -8.59 -6.53
C TYR A 223 -3.78 -9.01 -7.11
N GLY A 224 -3.90 -9.16 -8.43
CA GLY A 224 -5.21 -9.37 -9.06
C GLY A 224 -5.21 -10.23 -10.33
N GLY A 225 -4.12 -10.96 -10.61
CA GLY A 225 -4.00 -11.87 -11.75
C GLY A 225 -4.13 -11.18 -13.12
N GLU A 226 -4.55 -11.96 -14.12
CA GLU A 226 -4.80 -11.46 -15.48
C GLU A 226 -5.78 -10.27 -15.57
N PRO A 227 -6.88 -10.22 -14.78
CA PRO A 227 -7.77 -9.06 -14.80
C PRO A 227 -7.07 -7.75 -14.45
N LEU A 228 -6.32 -7.71 -13.35
CA LEU A 228 -5.62 -6.50 -12.93
C LEU A 228 -4.44 -6.17 -13.87
N LEU A 229 -3.72 -7.20 -14.31
CA LEU A 229 -2.67 -7.06 -15.32
C LEU A 229 -3.20 -6.38 -16.60
N SER A 230 -4.38 -6.78 -17.05
CA SER A 230 -5.01 -6.23 -18.26
C SER A 230 -5.38 -4.76 -18.10
N ILE A 231 -5.92 -4.37 -16.95
CA ILE A 231 -6.26 -2.98 -16.62
C ILE A 231 -4.99 -2.11 -16.64
N VAL A 232 -3.93 -2.55 -15.94
CA VAL A 232 -2.65 -1.82 -15.88
C VAL A 232 -2.01 -1.71 -17.26
N LYS A 233 -2.04 -2.76 -18.09
CA LYS A 233 -1.50 -2.73 -19.46
C LYS A 233 -2.25 -1.78 -20.39
N SER A 234 -3.56 -1.69 -20.23
CA SER A 234 -4.44 -0.92 -21.12
C SER A 234 -4.68 0.51 -20.62
N ASN A 235 -4.16 0.85 -19.43
CA ASN A 235 -4.44 2.11 -18.75
C ASN A 235 -5.95 2.38 -18.63
N GLN A 236 -6.71 1.32 -18.36
CA GLN A 236 -8.16 1.39 -18.15
C GLN A 236 -8.46 1.95 -16.76
N ASP A 237 -9.59 2.64 -16.64
CA ASP A 237 -10.07 3.11 -15.35
C ASP A 237 -10.50 1.93 -14.47
N ILE A 238 -10.02 1.92 -13.22
CA ILE A 238 -10.39 0.88 -12.24
C ILE A 238 -11.85 1.02 -11.80
N ASP A 239 -12.48 2.18 -11.98
CA ASP A 239 -13.88 2.38 -11.60
C ASP A 239 -14.83 1.51 -12.45
N ASP A 240 -14.45 1.08 -13.65
CA ASP A 240 -15.21 0.09 -14.42
C ASP A 240 -15.08 -1.36 -13.86
N ASN A 241 -14.17 -1.59 -12.91
CA ASN A 241 -13.84 -2.88 -12.32
C ASN A 241 -13.84 -2.83 -10.79
N HIS A 242 -14.94 -2.37 -10.19
CA HIS A 242 -15.07 -2.15 -8.74
C HIS A 242 -14.61 -3.31 -7.84
N TYR A 243 -14.78 -4.56 -8.27
CA TYR A 243 -14.36 -5.75 -7.50
C TYR A 243 -12.84 -5.90 -7.37
N LEU A 244 -12.05 -5.29 -8.27
CA LEU A 244 -10.58 -5.29 -8.23
C LEU A 244 -10.01 -4.07 -7.51
N LYS A 245 -10.83 -3.08 -7.17
CA LYS A 245 -10.36 -1.82 -6.58
C LYS A 245 -9.51 -2.01 -5.31
N PRO A 246 -9.85 -2.92 -4.36
CA PRO A 246 -8.97 -3.19 -3.21
C PRO A 246 -7.59 -3.71 -3.62
N ASN A 247 -7.54 -4.61 -4.61
CA ASN A 247 -6.29 -5.19 -5.11
C ASN A 247 -5.46 -4.16 -5.90
N TYR A 248 -6.12 -3.29 -6.67
CA TYR A 248 -5.49 -2.19 -7.39
C TYR A 248 -4.90 -1.15 -6.44
N ASN A 249 -5.59 -0.83 -5.34
CA ASN A 249 -5.10 0.10 -4.33
C ASN A 249 -3.83 -0.43 -3.64
N LEU A 250 -3.82 -1.72 -3.27
CA LEU A 250 -2.62 -2.36 -2.73
C LEU A 250 -1.48 -2.37 -3.76
N TYR A 251 -1.79 -2.70 -5.01
CA TYR A 251 -0.82 -2.62 -6.12
C TYR A 251 -0.19 -1.22 -6.24
N ASN A 252 -1.00 -0.15 -6.29
CA ASN A 252 -0.50 1.22 -6.42
C ASN A 252 0.36 1.64 -5.23
N ARG A 253 -0.09 1.29 -4.01
CA ARG A 253 0.69 1.54 -2.81
C ARG A 253 2.06 0.86 -2.88
N THR A 254 2.09 -0.42 -3.25
CA THR A 254 3.34 -1.17 -3.39
C THR A 254 4.25 -0.55 -4.45
N VAL A 255 3.70 -0.12 -5.58
CA VAL A 255 4.47 0.59 -6.63
C VAL A 255 5.06 1.91 -6.10
N GLY A 256 4.29 2.67 -5.30
CA GLY A 256 4.80 3.90 -4.68
C GLY A 256 6.00 3.64 -3.77
N ILE A 257 5.85 2.69 -2.82
CA ILE A 257 6.92 2.31 -1.88
C ILE A 257 8.15 1.82 -2.64
N MET A 258 7.95 1.00 -3.68
CA MET A 258 9.04 0.45 -4.46
C MET A 258 9.92 1.52 -5.10
N TYR A 259 9.35 2.62 -5.59
CA TYR A 259 10.11 3.65 -6.29
C TYR A 259 10.48 4.85 -5.42
N GLY A 260 10.31 4.77 -4.10
CA GLY A 260 10.53 5.92 -3.21
C GLY A 260 9.71 7.14 -3.63
N LYS A 261 8.58 6.92 -4.30
CA LYS A 261 7.60 7.95 -4.57
C LYS A 261 6.75 8.00 -3.33
N ASP A 262 6.64 9.18 -2.71
CA ASP A 262 5.74 9.40 -1.58
C ASP A 262 4.42 8.68 -1.82
N THR A 263 4.18 7.64 -1.02
CA THR A 263 2.97 6.82 -1.13
C THR A 263 1.70 7.52 -0.68
N ALA A 264 1.69 8.85 -0.63
CA ALA A 264 0.49 9.65 -0.50
C ALA A 264 -0.26 9.80 -1.85
N GLU A 265 -0.44 8.69 -2.54
CA GLU A 265 -1.54 8.44 -3.48
C GLU A 265 -2.12 7.05 -3.19
N THR A 266 -2.50 6.82 -1.94
CA THR A 266 -3.54 5.84 -1.67
C THR A 266 -4.85 6.63 -1.70
N GLU A 267 -5.65 6.49 -2.77
CA GLU A 267 -7.11 6.64 -2.63
C GLU A 267 -7.58 5.52 -1.69
N ILE A 268 -7.30 5.66 -0.39
CA ILE A 268 -8.23 5.18 0.61
C ILE A 268 -9.48 6.00 0.26
N LYS A 269 -10.52 5.37 -0.32
CA LYS A 269 -11.86 5.96 -0.25
C LYS A 269 -12.19 5.93 1.23
N GLY A 270 -11.70 6.94 1.94
CA GLY A 270 -12.13 7.27 3.26
C GLY A 270 -13.62 7.45 3.13
N GLU A 271 -14.38 6.59 3.81
CA GLU A 271 -15.80 6.85 3.96
C GLU A 271 -15.93 8.31 4.43
N PHE A 272 -16.71 9.10 3.69
CA PHE A 272 -16.84 10.51 4.00
C PHE A 272 -17.39 10.60 5.43
N PRO A 273 -16.71 11.30 6.35
CA PRO A 273 -17.03 11.23 7.77
C PRO A 273 -18.31 12.03 8.08
N GLU A 274 -19.47 11.42 7.83
CA GLU A 274 -20.80 12.06 7.91
C GLU A 274 -21.08 12.71 9.27
N GLN A 275 -20.63 12.08 10.36
CA GLN A 275 -20.77 12.63 11.70
C GLN A 275 -19.96 13.92 11.88
N THR A 276 -18.69 13.91 11.43
CA THR A 276 -17.82 15.09 11.46
C THR A 276 -18.37 16.21 10.58
N TRP A 277 -18.88 15.87 9.39
CA TRP A 277 -19.52 16.83 8.50
C TRP A 277 -20.77 17.46 9.13
N THR A 278 -21.63 16.66 9.76
CA THR A 278 -22.83 17.15 10.45
C THR A 278 -22.45 18.14 11.55
N ARG A 279 -21.43 17.80 12.36
CA ARG A 279 -20.90 18.68 13.40
C ARG A 279 -20.31 19.99 12.86
N ILE A 280 -19.64 19.97 11.72
CA ILE A 280 -19.17 21.18 11.03
C ILE A 280 -20.34 22.10 10.69
N LEU A 281 -21.44 21.55 10.18
CA LEU A 281 -22.63 22.35 9.84
C LEU A 281 -23.31 22.93 11.08
N ASP A 282 -23.36 22.17 12.18
CA ASP A 282 -23.94 22.62 13.45
C ASP A 282 -23.12 23.73 14.10
N LEU A 283 -21.78 23.62 14.05
CA LEU A 283 -20.87 24.61 14.63
C LEU A 283 -20.78 25.88 13.79
N PHE A 284 -20.88 25.78 12.46
CA PHE A 284 -20.68 26.89 11.53
C PHE A 284 -21.87 27.10 10.58
N PRO A 285 -23.08 27.39 11.12
CA PRO A 285 -24.29 27.49 10.32
C PRO A 285 -24.29 28.67 9.32
N SER A 286 -23.45 29.68 9.55
CA SER A 286 -23.31 30.85 8.67
C SER A 286 -22.28 30.67 7.55
N SER A 287 -21.66 29.50 7.45
CA SER A 287 -20.67 29.18 6.40
C SER A 287 -21.33 28.62 5.14
N ASN A 288 -20.58 28.50 4.05
CA ASN A 288 -21.03 27.90 2.80
C ASN A 288 -20.76 26.39 2.71
N PHE A 289 -20.40 25.73 3.82
CA PHE A 289 -20.08 24.29 3.83
C PHE A 289 -21.25 23.45 3.31
N LYS A 290 -22.49 23.77 3.71
CA LYS A 290 -23.70 23.00 3.37
C LYS A 290 -23.82 22.70 1.87
N ASP A 291 -23.53 23.70 1.03
CA ASP A 291 -23.69 23.60 -0.43
C ASP A 291 -22.48 22.96 -1.12
N ASN A 292 -21.39 22.73 -0.39
CA ASN A 292 -20.10 22.31 -0.92
C ASN A 292 -19.65 20.92 -0.44
N LYS A 293 -20.56 20.11 0.13
CA LYS A 293 -20.28 18.75 0.63
C LYS A 293 -19.55 17.88 -0.40
N GLN A 294 -20.00 17.89 -1.66
CA GLN A 294 -19.39 17.06 -2.71
C GLN A 294 -17.96 17.51 -3.04
N ASN A 295 -17.69 18.82 -2.98
CA ASN A 295 -16.35 19.35 -3.24
C ASN A 295 -15.38 18.90 -2.13
N PHE A 296 -15.78 18.97 -0.86
CA PHE A 296 -14.99 18.42 0.24
C PHE A 296 -14.84 16.90 0.14
N LYS A 297 -15.89 16.16 -0.22
CA LYS A 297 -15.81 14.71 -0.42
C LYS A 297 -14.78 14.33 -1.50
N LYS A 298 -14.73 15.05 -2.62
CA LYS A 298 -13.69 14.86 -3.65
C LYS A 298 -12.28 15.04 -3.06
N GLN A 299 -12.07 16.09 -2.27
CA GLN A 299 -10.75 16.35 -1.67
C GLN A 299 -10.38 15.32 -0.59
N ILE A 300 -11.34 14.86 0.21
CA ILE A 300 -11.10 13.79 1.21
C ILE A 300 -10.68 12.50 0.53
N ASN A 301 -11.34 12.11 -0.56
CA ASN A 301 -10.93 10.93 -1.31
C ASN A 301 -9.52 11.11 -1.89
N LYS A 302 -9.22 12.30 -2.43
CA LYS A 302 -7.91 12.61 -3.05
C LYS A 302 -6.75 12.57 -2.06
N TYR A 303 -6.96 13.04 -0.82
CA TYR A 303 -5.88 13.20 0.17
C TYR A 303 -5.99 12.23 1.35
N SER A 304 -6.84 11.20 1.28
CA SER A 304 -7.01 10.24 2.37
C SER A 304 -5.68 9.56 2.75
N GLY A 305 -5.45 9.38 4.05
CA GLY A 305 -4.20 8.80 4.57
C GLY A 305 -3.00 9.75 4.58
N THR A 306 -3.13 10.96 4.04
CA THR A 306 -2.07 11.99 4.12
C THR A 306 -1.78 12.32 5.59
N PHE A 307 -0.49 12.44 5.93
CA PHE A 307 -0.02 12.71 7.29
C PHE A 307 -0.50 11.69 8.34
N GLN A 308 -0.86 10.47 7.92
CA GLN A 308 -1.46 9.45 8.79
C GLN A 308 -2.79 9.88 9.43
N LEU A 309 -3.45 10.90 8.87
CA LEU A 309 -4.76 11.35 9.32
C LEU A 309 -5.86 10.47 8.75
N ASN A 310 -6.84 10.13 9.59
CA ASN A 310 -8.08 9.53 9.12
C ASN A 310 -8.96 10.58 8.42
N SER A 311 -10.01 10.13 7.71
CA SER A 311 -10.89 11.01 6.94
C SER A 311 -11.56 12.12 7.77
N ALA A 312 -11.90 11.84 9.03
CA ALA A 312 -12.50 12.82 9.94
C ALA A 312 -11.50 13.90 10.35
N GLU A 313 -10.26 13.50 10.64
CA GLU A 313 -9.16 14.42 10.96
C GLU A 313 -8.80 15.29 9.74
N LEU A 314 -8.74 14.67 8.55
CA LEU A 314 -8.46 15.37 7.30
C LEU A 314 -9.55 16.40 6.96
N LEU A 315 -10.83 16.01 7.09
CA LEU A 315 -11.97 16.93 6.91
C LEU A 315 -11.94 18.06 7.93
N THR A 316 -11.62 17.74 9.18
CA THR A 316 -11.48 18.72 10.24
C THR A 316 -10.41 19.76 9.89
N MET A 317 -9.25 19.32 9.40
CA MET A 317 -8.19 20.23 8.97
C MET A 317 -8.69 21.17 7.86
N PHE A 318 -9.24 20.62 6.77
CA PHE A 318 -9.70 21.42 5.63
C PHE A 318 -10.77 22.43 6.05
N ALA A 319 -11.75 22.01 6.85
CA ALA A 319 -12.80 22.90 7.35
C ALA A 319 -12.26 23.97 8.30
N SER A 320 -11.34 23.62 9.21
CA SER A 320 -10.76 24.56 10.18
C SER A 320 -9.94 25.64 9.48
N VAL A 321 -9.12 25.28 8.50
CA VAL A 321 -8.35 26.25 7.70
C VAL A 321 -9.29 27.13 6.87
N ALA A 322 -10.29 26.55 6.19
CA ALA A 322 -11.27 27.34 5.43
C ALA A 322 -12.06 28.32 6.32
N MET A 323 -12.37 27.95 7.57
CA MET A 323 -13.00 28.84 8.54
C MET A 323 -12.10 30.01 8.93
N VAL A 324 -10.81 29.77 9.16
CA VAL A 324 -9.87 30.84 9.51
C VAL A 324 -9.62 31.76 8.31
N GLU A 325 -9.47 31.21 7.11
CA GLU A 325 -9.08 31.95 5.91
C GLU A 325 -10.23 32.74 5.30
N SER A 326 -11.45 32.18 5.25
CA SER A 326 -12.57 32.79 4.53
C SER A 326 -13.91 32.70 5.26
N SER A 327 -13.91 32.34 6.54
CA SER A 327 -15.14 32.05 7.30
C SER A 327 -15.99 30.96 6.63
N GLY A 328 -15.32 29.95 6.06
CA GLY A 328 -15.96 28.83 5.37
C GLY A 328 -16.57 29.25 4.04
N GLY A 329 -15.83 30.02 3.24
CA GLY A 329 -16.21 30.42 1.88
C GLY A 329 -17.09 31.67 1.77
N VAL A 330 -17.32 32.39 2.88
CA VAL A 330 -18.13 33.62 2.90
C VAL A 330 -17.33 34.82 2.39
N ASN A 331 -16.10 34.97 2.87
CA ASN A 331 -15.23 36.12 2.57
C ASN A 331 -14.09 35.68 1.65
N LYS A 332 -14.37 35.42 0.37
CA LYS A 332 -13.43 34.86 -0.62
C LYS A 332 -12.46 35.87 -1.25
N TYR A 333 -12.39 37.10 -0.76
CA TYR A 333 -11.46 38.10 -1.29
C TYR A 333 -10.93 38.99 -0.17
N ASN A 334 -9.61 39.12 -0.09
CA ASN A 334 -8.93 40.04 0.81
C ASN A 334 -8.31 41.19 0.02
N THR A 335 -8.82 42.40 0.25
CA THR A 335 -8.37 43.62 -0.45
C THR A 335 -6.94 44.02 -0.13
N GLY A 336 -6.42 43.66 1.04
CA GLY A 336 -5.06 44.01 1.48
C GLY A 336 -3.97 43.15 0.84
N SER A 337 -4.20 41.85 0.74
CA SER A 337 -3.22 40.88 0.21
C SER A 337 -3.52 40.40 -1.21
N GLN A 338 -4.67 40.78 -1.78
CA GLN A 338 -5.24 40.22 -3.01
C GLN A 338 -5.49 38.71 -2.95
N ALA A 339 -5.45 38.13 -1.75
CA ALA A 339 -5.72 36.72 -1.54
C ALA A 339 -7.16 36.39 -1.91
N THR A 340 -7.35 35.23 -2.55
CA THR A 340 -8.63 34.86 -3.18
C THR A 340 -9.02 33.41 -2.89
N GLY A 341 -10.32 33.19 -2.74
CA GLY A 341 -10.92 31.87 -2.61
C GLY A 341 -11.12 31.40 -1.17
N TRP A 342 -11.56 30.14 -1.03
CA TRP A 342 -11.86 29.51 0.26
C TRP A 342 -10.64 29.45 1.20
N TYR A 343 -9.45 29.36 0.61
CA TYR A 343 -8.18 29.20 1.30
C TYR A 343 -7.24 30.40 1.08
N GLN A 344 -7.77 31.56 0.67
CA GLN A 344 -7.00 32.82 0.52
C GLN A 344 -5.68 32.63 -0.27
N LEU A 345 -5.78 32.09 -1.47
CA LEU A 345 -4.63 31.84 -2.34
C LEU A 345 -4.00 33.17 -2.79
N LEU A 346 -2.68 33.26 -2.68
CA LEU A 346 -1.91 34.47 -3.00
C LEU A 346 -1.36 34.41 -4.43
N PRO A 347 -1.62 35.41 -5.29
CA PRO A 347 -0.98 35.53 -6.60
C PRO A 347 0.55 35.61 -6.54
N SER A 348 1.09 36.30 -5.53
CA SER A 348 2.54 36.41 -5.32
C SER A 348 3.21 35.06 -5.03
N ALA A 349 2.47 34.10 -4.47
CA ALA A 349 2.91 32.75 -4.18
C ALA A 349 2.71 31.77 -5.35
N LYS A 350 2.14 32.24 -6.47
CA LYS A 350 1.88 31.46 -7.69
C LYS A 350 1.08 30.17 -7.47
N HIS A 351 0.17 30.15 -6.50
CA HIS A 351 -0.58 28.94 -6.16
C HIS A 351 -1.38 28.39 -7.34
N VAL A 352 -2.06 29.25 -8.11
CA VAL A 352 -2.90 28.81 -9.23
C VAL A 352 -2.06 28.41 -10.43
N GLU A 353 -0.99 29.14 -10.71
CA GLU A 353 -0.05 28.85 -11.79
C GLU A 353 0.65 27.51 -11.58
N ASP A 354 1.11 27.24 -10.35
CA ASP A 354 1.77 25.98 -10.01
C ASP A 354 0.78 24.81 -10.06
N TYR A 355 -0.48 25.02 -9.63
CA TYR A 355 -1.55 24.04 -9.80
C TYR A 355 -1.74 23.68 -11.28
N ASN A 356 -1.91 24.69 -12.13
CA ASN A 356 -2.10 24.53 -13.57
C ASN A 356 -0.94 23.79 -14.22
N SER A 357 0.31 24.12 -13.85
CA SER A 357 1.50 23.46 -14.38
C SER A 357 1.56 21.97 -14.03
N ILE A 358 1.07 21.58 -12.86
CA ILE A 358 1.13 20.20 -12.37
C ILE A 358 -0.04 19.37 -12.90
N HIS A 359 -1.24 19.96 -12.94
CA HIS A 359 -2.48 19.25 -13.28
C HIS A 359 -2.93 19.45 -14.73
N GLY A 360 -2.18 20.21 -15.53
CA GLY A 360 -2.49 20.46 -16.94
C GLY A 360 -3.77 21.28 -17.15
N THR A 361 -4.17 22.08 -16.16
CA THR A 361 -5.36 22.94 -16.20
C THR A 361 -5.01 24.37 -16.61
N ASN A 362 -6.02 25.22 -16.78
CA ASN A 362 -5.84 26.64 -17.07
C ASN A 362 -6.79 27.51 -16.25
N TYR A 363 -6.80 27.28 -14.94
CA TYR A 363 -7.60 28.05 -13.99
C TYR A 363 -7.04 29.46 -13.78
N THR A 364 -7.92 30.41 -13.52
CA THR A 364 -7.55 31.80 -13.18
C THR A 364 -7.93 32.15 -11.74
N TYR A 365 -7.30 33.17 -11.15
CA TYR A 365 -7.70 33.70 -9.85
C TYR A 365 -9.16 34.20 -9.84
N GLU A 366 -9.68 34.67 -10.98
CA GLU A 366 -11.10 35.04 -11.11
C GLU A 366 -12.01 33.80 -11.00
N GLN A 367 -11.63 32.67 -11.59
CA GLN A 367 -12.35 31.41 -11.41
C GLN A 367 -12.26 30.91 -9.97
N VAL A 368 -11.10 31.04 -9.31
CA VAL A 368 -10.96 30.71 -7.88
C VAL A 368 -11.86 31.57 -6.99
N HIS A 369 -12.17 32.81 -7.37
CA HIS A 369 -13.08 33.67 -6.62
C HIS A 369 -14.55 33.24 -6.78
N HIS A 370 -14.96 32.96 -8.02
CA HIS A 370 -16.37 32.79 -8.37
C HIS A 370 -16.85 31.33 -8.43
N ASN A 371 -15.94 30.35 -8.54
CA ASN A 371 -16.27 28.93 -8.62
C ASN A 371 -15.77 28.20 -7.37
N ASP A 372 -16.69 27.81 -6.48
CA ASP A 372 -16.36 27.15 -5.22
C ASP A 372 -15.68 25.80 -5.41
N GLU A 373 -16.02 25.05 -6.47
CA GLU A 373 -15.36 23.78 -6.77
C GLU A 373 -13.87 24.00 -7.07
N VAL A 374 -13.57 24.91 -7.99
CA VAL A 374 -12.18 25.28 -8.34
C VAL A 374 -11.46 25.88 -7.13
N SER A 375 -12.15 26.72 -6.35
CA SER A 375 -11.58 27.36 -5.16
C SER A 375 -11.17 26.35 -4.09
N ILE A 376 -12.04 25.38 -3.82
CA ILE A 376 -11.77 24.31 -2.85
C ILE A 376 -10.70 23.36 -3.39
N GLU A 377 -10.75 22.99 -4.66
CA GLU A 377 -9.78 22.09 -5.29
C GLU A 377 -8.35 22.66 -5.25
N VAL A 378 -8.16 23.87 -5.77
CA VAL A 378 -6.84 24.52 -5.79
C VAL A 378 -6.41 24.90 -4.36
N GLY A 379 -7.36 25.31 -3.52
CA GLY A 379 -7.13 25.66 -2.13
C GLY A 379 -6.60 24.53 -1.28
N VAL A 380 -7.27 23.38 -1.32
CA VAL A 380 -6.82 22.18 -0.62
C VAL A 380 -5.52 21.67 -1.22
N TRP A 381 -5.35 21.71 -2.54
CA TRP A 381 -4.06 21.35 -3.13
C TRP A 381 -2.92 22.24 -2.63
N ALA A 382 -3.11 23.55 -2.53
CA ALA A 382 -2.07 24.44 -2.02
C ALA A 382 -1.68 24.10 -0.58
N LEU A 383 -2.66 23.73 0.25
CA LEU A 383 -2.45 23.25 1.61
C LEU A 383 -1.64 21.93 1.63
N MET A 384 -1.95 21.03 0.69
CA MET A 384 -1.42 19.66 0.60
C MET A 384 -0.21 19.53 -0.35
N ARG A 385 0.27 20.65 -0.90
CA ARG A 385 1.25 20.70 -2.00
C ARG A 385 2.57 20.03 -1.65
N TYR A 386 2.97 20.11 -0.38
CA TYR A 386 4.24 19.58 0.13
C TYR A 386 4.05 18.42 1.10
N ARG A 387 2.87 17.80 1.09
CA ARG A 387 2.54 16.68 2.01
C ARG A 387 3.51 15.50 1.94
N ASP A 388 4.12 15.37 0.76
CA ASP A 388 5.10 14.37 0.36
C ASP A 388 6.50 14.68 0.95
N ARG A 389 6.78 15.94 1.31
CA ARG A 389 8.14 16.39 1.67
C ARG A 389 8.25 17.02 3.05
N MET A 390 7.12 17.21 3.72
CA MET A 390 7.01 17.96 4.97
C MET A 390 5.98 17.27 5.86
N ASN A 391 6.17 17.32 7.18
CA ASN A 391 5.11 16.90 8.08
C ASN A 391 3.91 17.88 8.03
N LEU A 392 2.81 17.52 8.69
CA LEU A 392 1.58 18.33 8.73
C LEU A 392 1.87 19.78 9.17
N HIS A 393 2.58 19.97 10.29
CA HIS A 393 2.87 21.29 10.84
C HIS A 393 3.74 22.13 9.90
N GLU A 394 4.75 21.54 9.28
CA GLU A 394 5.61 22.22 8.31
C GLU A 394 4.84 22.59 7.05
N SER A 395 3.98 21.71 6.53
CA SER A 395 3.13 21.98 5.37
C SER A 395 2.19 23.16 5.62
N LEU A 396 1.54 23.19 6.79
CA LEU A 396 0.65 24.27 7.20
C LEU A 396 1.41 25.60 7.42
N LYS A 397 2.61 25.55 8.03
CA LYS A 397 3.50 26.73 8.15
C LYS A 397 3.87 27.28 6.77
N PHE A 398 4.22 26.40 5.84
CA PHE A 398 4.63 26.79 4.50
C PHE A 398 3.48 27.39 3.69
N PHE A 399 2.29 26.78 3.79
CA PHE A 399 1.07 27.31 3.21
C PHE A 399 0.76 28.71 3.75
N LYS A 400 0.77 28.88 5.07
CA LYS A 400 0.49 30.17 5.72
C LYS A 400 1.52 31.24 5.34
N ALA A 401 2.78 30.85 5.14
CA ALA A 401 3.86 31.74 4.70
C ALA A 401 3.78 32.11 3.20
N GLY A 402 2.84 31.55 2.43
CA GLY A 402 2.75 31.79 0.99
C GLY A 402 3.94 31.19 0.21
N GLY A 403 4.54 30.12 0.73
CA GLY A 403 5.54 29.34 0.00
C GLY A 403 6.98 29.89 -0.04
N LEU A 404 7.37 30.75 0.90
CA LEU A 404 8.75 31.28 1.02
C LEU A 404 9.37 30.92 2.38
N PHE A 405 10.54 30.27 2.38
CA PHE A 405 11.40 30.12 3.56
C PHE A 405 12.66 30.99 3.43
N GLY A 406 12.80 31.99 4.31
CA GLY A 406 13.91 32.96 4.36
C GLY A 406 13.82 34.02 3.26
N THR A 407 14.06 35.31 3.44
CA THR A 407 14.70 36.13 4.47
C THR A 407 13.69 37.19 4.94
N GLY A 408 13.21 37.08 6.18
CA GLY A 408 12.08 37.87 6.72
C GLY A 408 10.98 37.01 7.35
N ALA A 409 11.01 35.70 7.12
CA ALA A 409 10.09 34.68 7.69
C ALA A 409 10.26 34.42 9.20
N HIS A 410 10.84 35.38 9.94
CA HIS A 410 10.75 35.49 11.39
C HIS A 410 9.67 36.48 11.83
N GLN A 411 8.79 36.91 10.92
CA GLN A 411 7.50 37.45 11.33
C GLN A 411 6.66 36.28 11.84
N SER A 412 6.94 35.95 13.11
CA SER A 412 6.09 35.32 14.11
C SER A 412 5.10 34.30 13.58
N GLU A 413 5.22 33.06 14.04
CA GLU A 413 4.13 32.39 14.74
C GLU A 413 2.83 33.20 14.66
N ASP A 414 2.02 33.02 13.61
CA ASP A 414 0.69 33.64 13.55
C ASP A 414 -0.15 32.91 14.58
N TYR A 415 0.15 33.19 15.85
CA TYR A 415 -0.37 32.50 17.01
C TYR A 415 -1.89 32.59 17.00
N THR A 416 -2.43 33.69 16.48
CA THR A 416 -3.86 33.87 16.27
C THR A 416 -4.39 32.88 15.24
N TRP A 417 -3.75 32.76 14.08
CA TRP A 417 -4.12 31.76 13.07
C TRP A 417 -4.04 30.33 13.62
N TRP A 418 -2.90 29.96 14.23
CA TRP A 418 -2.70 28.63 14.81
C TRP A 418 -3.70 28.31 15.91
N ARG A 419 -3.92 29.25 16.83
CA ARG A 419 -4.92 29.11 17.89
C ARG A 419 -6.32 28.96 17.33
N ASN A 420 -6.68 29.69 16.27
CA ASN A 420 -8.01 29.60 15.69
C ASN A 420 -8.20 28.27 14.94
N VAL A 421 -7.22 27.84 14.14
CA VAL A 421 -7.25 26.53 13.48
C VAL A 421 -7.33 25.40 14.51
N SER A 422 -6.49 25.46 15.55
CA SER A 422 -6.50 24.51 16.67
C SER A 422 -7.85 24.50 17.38
N SER A 423 -8.38 25.66 17.76
CA SER A 423 -9.68 25.81 18.43
C SER A 423 -10.84 25.25 17.61
N TYR A 424 -10.88 25.50 16.30
CA TYR A 424 -11.90 24.91 15.42
C TYR A 424 -11.73 23.41 15.30
N SER A 425 -10.50 22.93 15.13
CA SER A 425 -10.24 21.50 15.00
C SER A 425 -10.65 20.71 16.25
N GLN A 426 -10.32 21.22 17.44
CA GLN A 426 -10.75 20.66 18.72
C GLN A 426 -12.27 20.73 18.90
N SER A 427 -12.91 21.82 18.46
CA SER A 427 -14.37 21.96 18.53
C SER A 427 -15.09 20.95 17.64
N ILE A 428 -14.52 20.59 16.49
CA ILE A 428 -15.07 19.59 15.56
C ILE A 428 -14.80 18.17 16.05
N LEU A 429 -13.58 17.83 16.47
CA LEU A 429 -13.22 16.46 16.86
C LEU A 429 -13.62 16.12 18.31
N GLY A 430 -13.70 17.13 19.18
CA GLY A 430 -13.88 16.94 20.62
C GLY A 430 -12.59 16.58 21.38
N TYR A 431 -11.45 16.52 20.69
CA TYR A 431 -10.11 16.30 21.25
C TYR A 431 -9.07 16.92 20.31
N ASP A 432 -7.82 17.05 20.77
CA ASP A 432 -6.71 17.56 19.94
C ASP A 432 -6.08 16.46 19.07
N GLY A 433 -6.80 16.04 18.03
CA GLY A 433 -6.33 15.00 17.10
C GLY A 433 -5.22 15.46 16.16
N LEU A 434 -5.18 16.75 15.85
CA LEU A 434 -4.22 17.32 14.88
C LEU A 434 -2.95 17.87 15.55
N ARG A 435 -2.91 17.90 16.90
CA ARG A 435 -1.79 18.38 17.72
C ARG A 435 -1.33 19.79 17.31
N MET A 436 -2.28 20.65 16.94
CA MET A 436 -2.00 21.98 16.40
C MET A 436 -1.89 23.07 17.49
N GLY A 437 -2.02 22.69 18.76
CA GLY A 437 -1.84 23.55 19.94
C GLY A 437 -0.81 22.98 20.88
#